data_AF-A0A7S0XQ14-F1
#
_entry.id   AF-A0A7S0XQ14-F1
#
_cell.length_a   1.000
_cell.length_b   1.000
_cell.length_c   1.000
_cell.angle_alpha   90.00
_cell.angle_beta   90.00
_cell.angle_gamma   90.00
#
_symmetry.space_group_name_H-M   'P 1'
#
loop_
_entity.id
_entity.type
_entity.pdbx_description
1 polymer ?
#
loop_
_entity_poly.entity_id
_entity_poly.type
_entity_poly.pdbx_seq_one_letter_code
_entity_poly.pdbx_strand_id
1 'polypeptide(L)'
;QPPPNFPDEEELPVFDRWVMSETLYQYAHACSDLVYHMINGGDWKGVEDTLTSLKFVEDKCRAVDPYHLQTDYSAALDSALVTISEDDSAPGLGYLQRVRVKDFSAFVKTFAAVFHSHPELVIQQAANMP
;
A
#
# COMPACT_ATOMS: atom_id res chain seq x y z
N GLN A 1 52.61 20.25 2.35
CA GLN A 1 51.58 20.37 1.30
C GLN A 1 50.35 20.97 1.94
N PRO A 2 49.71 22.00 1.37
CA PRO A 2 48.39 22.42 1.83
C PRO A 2 47.37 21.30 1.53
N PRO A 3 46.30 21.15 2.34
CA PRO A 3 45.26 20.16 2.10
C PRO A 3 44.53 20.46 0.77
N PRO A 4 43.96 19.43 0.13
CA PRO A 4 43.18 19.61 -1.09
C PRO A 4 41.96 20.48 -0.80
N ASN A 5 41.78 21.50 -1.65
CA ASN A 5 40.62 22.37 -1.67
C ASN A 5 39.42 21.55 -2.17
N PHE A 6 38.58 21.07 -1.25
CA PHE A 6 37.27 20.54 -1.62
C PHE A 6 36.39 21.73 -2.01
N PRO A 7 35.73 21.71 -3.18
CA PRO A 7 34.74 22.74 -3.49
C PRO A 7 33.69 22.73 -2.37
N ASP A 8 33.41 23.93 -1.84
CA ASP A 8 32.36 24.16 -0.85
C ASP A 8 31.09 23.41 -1.27
N GLU A 9 30.53 22.68 -0.32
CA GLU A 9 29.25 22.00 -0.45
C GLU A 9 28.25 22.97 -1.09
N GLU A 10 27.90 22.75 -2.35
CA GLU A 10 26.73 23.35 -2.95
C GLU A 10 25.55 22.90 -2.09
N GLU A 11 25.13 23.79 -1.19
CA GLU A 11 23.93 23.68 -0.38
C GLU A 11 22.76 23.39 -1.33
N LEU A 12 22.43 22.11 -1.48
CA LEU A 12 21.16 21.71 -2.04
C LEU A 12 20.07 22.41 -1.22
N PRO A 13 19.13 23.13 -1.85
CA PRO A 13 18.20 23.97 -1.14
C PRO A 13 17.39 23.14 -0.14
N VAL A 14 17.50 23.51 1.14
CA VAL A 14 16.83 22.90 2.31
C VAL A 14 15.30 22.86 2.18
N PHE A 15 14.75 23.53 1.16
CA PHE A 15 13.32 23.67 0.89
C PHE A 15 12.60 22.36 0.49
N ASP A 16 13.30 21.34 -0.01
CA ASP A 16 12.64 20.10 -0.46
C ASP A 16 12.39 19.06 0.66
N ARG A 17 13.02 19.20 1.84
CA ARG A 17 12.91 18.18 2.89
C ARG A 17 11.64 18.30 3.75
N TRP A 18 11.06 19.50 3.83
CA TRP A 18 9.92 19.80 4.71
C TRP A 18 8.58 19.91 3.98
N VAL A 19 8.54 20.42 2.74
CA VAL A 19 7.29 20.48 1.95
C VAL A 19 6.82 19.06 1.61
N MET A 20 7.74 18.13 1.36
CA MET A 20 7.38 16.73 1.16
C MET A 20 6.71 16.11 2.40
N SER A 21 6.98 16.54 3.63
CA SER A 21 6.44 15.85 4.82
C SER A 21 4.94 16.05 4.98
N GLU A 22 4.41 17.25 4.74
CA GLU A 22 2.98 17.53 4.96
C GLU A 22 2.10 16.97 3.82
N THR A 23 2.53 17.12 2.57
CA THR A 23 1.86 16.45 1.43
C THR A 23 1.98 14.93 1.48
N LEU A 24 3.14 14.36 1.88
CA LEU A 24 3.27 12.91 2.08
C LEU A 24 2.44 12.45 3.27
N TYR A 25 2.31 13.25 4.34
CA TYR A 25 1.48 12.92 5.49
C TYR A 25 -0.02 12.93 5.14
N GLN A 26 -0.50 13.94 4.43
CA GLN A 26 -1.88 13.99 3.95
C GLN A 26 -2.17 12.86 2.95
N TYR A 27 -1.21 12.55 2.07
CA TYR A 27 -1.31 11.42 1.14
C TYR A 27 -1.30 10.08 1.88
N ALA A 28 -0.45 9.91 2.89
CA ALA A 28 -0.41 8.72 3.75
C ALA A 28 -1.74 8.53 4.48
N HIS A 29 -2.31 9.61 5.02
CA HIS A 29 -3.60 9.59 5.71
C HIS A 29 -4.74 9.24 4.73
N ALA A 30 -4.75 9.87 3.55
CA ALA A 30 -5.72 9.56 2.51
C ALA A 30 -5.61 8.11 2.03
N CYS A 31 -4.39 7.60 1.83
CA CYS A 31 -4.15 6.20 1.49
C CYS A 31 -4.54 5.24 2.62
N SER A 32 -4.34 5.63 3.88
CA SER A 32 -4.72 4.84 5.07
C SER A 32 -6.23 4.64 5.14
N ASP A 33 -7.02 5.69 4.88
CA ASP A 33 -8.47 5.63 5.07
C ASP A 33 -9.26 5.26 3.81
N LEU A 34 -8.64 5.33 2.62
CA LEU A 34 -9.30 5.05 1.34
C LEU A 34 -10.00 3.68 1.34
N VAL A 35 -9.28 2.63 1.74
CA VAL A 35 -9.81 1.26 1.76
C VAL A 35 -10.96 1.14 2.77
N TYR A 36 -10.81 1.74 3.94
CA TYR A 36 -11.87 1.80 4.94
C TYR A 36 -13.15 2.45 4.41
N HIS A 37 -13.04 3.58 3.71
CA HIS A 37 -14.20 4.25 3.13
C HIS A 37 -14.83 3.47 1.97
N MET A 38 -14.05 2.81 1.12
CA MET A 38 -14.58 1.96 0.05
C MET A 38 -15.32 0.74 0.60
N ILE A 39 -14.80 0.10 1.65
CA ILE A 39 -15.46 -1.00 2.36
C ILE A 39 -16.81 -0.53 2.92
N ASN A 40 -16.84 0.58 3.65
CA ASN A 40 -18.09 1.10 4.24
C ASN A 40 -19.07 1.65 3.19
N GLY A 41 -18.56 2.13 2.06
CA GLY A 41 -19.36 2.56 0.92
C GLY A 41 -19.88 1.42 0.03
N GLY A 42 -19.43 0.18 0.26
CA GLY A 42 -19.81 -0.98 -0.54
C GLY A 42 -19.19 -1.01 -1.95
N ASP A 43 -18.14 -0.23 -2.20
CA ASP A 43 -17.42 -0.25 -3.48
C ASP A 43 -16.41 -1.40 -3.53
N TRP A 44 -16.93 -2.63 -3.55
CA TRP A 44 -16.11 -3.85 -3.50
C TRP A 44 -15.21 -4.02 -4.71
N LYS A 45 -15.63 -3.50 -5.87
CA LYS A 45 -14.79 -3.48 -7.07
C LYS A 45 -13.62 -2.50 -6.88
N GLY A 46 -13.86 -1.30 -6.35
CA GLY A 46 -12.81 -0.36 -6.01
C GLY A 46 -11.84 -0.92 -4.96
N VAL A 47 -12.35 -1.66 -3.96
CA VAL A 47 -11.51 -2.35 -2.97
C VAL A 47 -10.59 -3.37 -3.64
N GLU A 48 -11.11 -4.24 -4.50
CA GLU A 48 -10.30 -5.22 -5.23
C GLU A 48 -9.26 -4.52 -6.11
N ASP A 49 -9.67 -3.58 -6.95
CA ASP A 49 -8.80 -2.89 -7.90
C ASP A 49 -7.69 -2.12 -7.18
N THR A 50 -7.99 -1.54 -6.01
CA THR A 50 -7.01 -0.82 -5.18
C THR A 50 -6.04 -1.76 -4.48
N LEU A 51 -6.53 -2.79 -3.77
CA LEU A 51 -5.70 -3.72 -3.03
C LEU A 51 -4.87 -4.66 -3.92
N THR A 52 -5.25 -4.80 -5.20
CA THR A 52 -4.47 -5.57 -6.19
C THR A 52 -3.62 -4.69 -7.11
N SER A 53 -3.56 -3.38 -6.86
CA SER A 53 -2.69 -2.46 -7.60
C SER A 53 -1.29 -2.45 -7.00
N LEU A 54 -0.30 -2.94 -7.75
CA LEU A 54 1.11 -2.90 -7.33
C LEU A 54 1.59 -1.49 -7.04
N LYS A 55 1.11 -0.51 -7.81
CA LYS A 55 1.42 0.90 -7.59
C LYS A 55 0.87 1.39 -6.25
N PHE A 56 -0.37 1.02 -5.92
CA PHE A 56 -0.95 1.38 -4.62
C PHE A 56 -0.19 0.71 -3.46
N VAL A 57 0.16 -0.56 -3.61
CA VAL A 57 0.97 -1.29 -2.61
C VAL A 57 2.32 -0.60 -2.38
N GLU A 58 3.04 -0.25 -3.44
CA GLU A 58 4.30 0.48 -3.39
C GLU A 58 4.14 1.86 -2.73
N ASP A 59 3.16 2.65 -3.19
CA ASP A 59 2.91 3.99 -2.68
C ASP A 59 2.49 3.95 -1.19
N LYS A 60 1.71 2.95 -0.79
CA LYS A 60 1.31 2.75 0.61
C LYS A 60 2.48 2.29 1.48
N CYS A 61 3.36 1.40 1.00
CA CYS A 61 4.58 1.03 1.72
C CYS A 61 5.60 2.18 1.84
N ARG A 62 5.60 3.15 0.90
CA ARG A 62 6.40 4.38 1.02
C ARG A 62 5.83 5.34 2.06
N ALA A 63 4.51 5.46 2.10
CA ALA A 63 3.81 6.45 2.91
C ALA A 63 3.61 6.00 4.37
N VAL A 64 3.40 4.70 4.57
CA VAL A 64 3.15 4.07 5.88
C VAL A 64 3.83 2.71 5.97
N ASP A 65 3.85 2.14 7.18
CA ASP A 65 4.38 0.80 7.39
C ASP A 65 3.54 -0.26 6.63
N PRO A 66 4.16 -1.23 5.92
CA PRO A 66 3.47 -2.38 5.33
C PRO A 66 2.49 -3.12 6.26
N TYR A 67 2.64 -3.04 7.58
CA TYR A 67 1.66 -3.60 8.52
C TYR A 67 0.30 -2.89 8.49
N HIS A 68 0.24 -1.61 8.14
CA HIS A 68 -1.05 -0.93 7.90
C HIS A 68 -1.76 -1.52 6.67
N LEU A 69 -1.01 -1.86 5.63
CA LEU A 69 -1.55 -2.51 4.46
C LEU A 69 -2.10 -3.91 4.80
N GLN A 70 -1.49 -4.63 5.75
CA GLN A 70 -2.04 -5.89 6.28
C GLN A 70 -3.37 -5.70 7.02
N THR A 71 -3.56 -4.57 7.71
CA THR A 71 -4.84 -4.22 8.33
C THR A 71 -5.92 -4.03 7.27
N ASP A 72 -5.62 -3.37 6.15
CA ASP A 72 -6.59 -3.20 5.06
C ASP A 72 -7.01 -4.53 4.43
N TYR A 73 -6.04 -5.41 4.16
CA TYR A 73 -6.33 -6.74 3.63
C TYR A 73 -7.22 -7.53 4.59
N SER A 74 -6.92 -7.49 5.88
CA SER A 74 -7.70 -8.19 6.91
C SER A 74 -9.12 -7.64 6.96
N ALA A 75 -9.29 -6.31 6.99
CA ALA A 75 -10.60 -5.66 6.99
C ALA A 75 -11.43 -6.02 5.75
N ALA A 76 -10.82 -6.03 4.57
CA ALA A 76 -11.49 -6.39 3.32
C ALA A 76 -11.95 -7.87 3.31
N LEU A 77 -11.09 -8.79 3.79
CA LEU A 77 -11.40 -10.22 3.84
C LEU A 77 -12.43 -10.55 4.92
N ASP A 78 -12.34 -9.93 6.10
CA ASP A 78 -13.29 -10.13 7.20
C ASP A 78 -14.68 -9.59 6.86
N SER A 79 -14.75 -8.44 6.18
CA SER A 79 -16.01 -7.87 5.70
C SER A 79 -16.74 -8.79 4.73
N ALA A 80 -16.00 -9.66 4.03
CA ALA A 80 -16.56 -10.63 3.09
C ALA A 80 -16.93 -11.97 3.76
N LEU A 81 -16.50 -12.23 5.00
CA LEU A 81 -16.88 -13.42 5.78
C LEU A 81 -18.21 -13.24 6.52
N VAL A 82 -18.65 -12.00 6.76
CA VAL A 82 -19.97 -11.71 7.36
C VAL A 82 -21.11 -12.12 6.42
N THR A 83 -20.83 -12.34 5.13
CA THR A 83 -21.78 -12.56 4.05
C THR A 83 -21.64 -13.95 3.41
N ILE A 84 -21.64 -14.99 4.24
CA ILE A 84 -21.89 -16.37 3.77
C ILE A 84 -23.41 -16.53 3.57
N SER A 85 -23.95 -15.87 2.55
CA SER A 85 -25.23 -16.23 1.96
C SER A 85 -24.95 -16.69 0.52
N GLU A 86 -25.54 -17.82 0.12
CA GLU A 86 -25.44 -18.36 -1.26
C GLU A 86 -26.08 -17.45 -2.31
N ASP A 87 -26.69 -16.35 -1.88
CA ASP A 87 -27.25 -15.31 -2.75
C ASP A 87 -26.16 -14.31 -3.18
N ASP A 88 -26.03 -14.10 -4.50
CA ASP A 88 -25.21 -13.05 -5.15
C ASP A 88 -25.60 -11.61 -4.73
N SER A 89 -26.58 -11.47 -3.84
CA SER A 89 -27.08 -10.20 -3.28
C SER A 89 -26.30 -9.77 -2.02
N ALA A 90 -25.33 -10.56 -1.57
CA ALA A 90 -24.62 -10.33 -0.32
C ALA A 90 -23.60 -9.16 -0.45
N PRO A 91 -23.62 -8.16 0.45
CA PRO A 91 -22.59 -7.12 0.46
C PRO A 91 -21.21 -7.71 0.80
N GLY A 92 -20.24 -7.55 -0.08
CA GLY A 92 -18.86 -7.99 0.16
C GLY A 92 -18.08 -8.23 -1.13
N LEU A 93 -16.80 -8.58 -0.98
CA LEU A 93 -15.99 -9.11 -2.08
C LEU A 93 -16.58 -10.43 -2.56
N GLY A 94 -16.82 -10.56 -3.86
CA GLY A 94 -17.19 -11.84 -4.49
C GLY A 94 -16.07 -12.88 -4.37
N TYR A 95 -16.38 -14.15 -4.61
CA TYR A 95 -15.41 -15.26 -4.41
C TYR A 95 -14.08 -15.04 -5.14
N LEU A 96 -14.10 -14.71 -6.43
CA LEU A 96 -12.88 -14.50 -7.22
C LEU A 96 -12.08 -13.29 -6.73
N GLN A 97 -12.77 -12.22 -6.32
CA GLN A 97 -12.13 -11.02 -5.78
C GLN A 97 -11.43 -11.34 -4.47
N ARG A 98 -12.05 -12.15 -3.59
CA ARG A 98 -11.44 -12.63 -2.34
C ARG A 98 -10.17 -13.43 -2.59
N VAL A 99 -10.17 -14.33 -3.59
CA VAL A 99 -8.98 -15.12 -3.93
C VAL A 99 -7.83 -14.19 -4.33
N ARG A 100 -8.09 -13.24 -5.24
CA ARG A 100 -7.06 -12.29 -5.70
C ARG A 100 -6.53 -11.40 -4.57
N VAL A 101 -7.43 -10.86 -3.75
CA VAL A 101 -7.05 -10.03 -2.58
C VAL A 101 -6.24 -10.85 -1.56
N LYS A 102 -6.57 -12.13 -1.37
CA LYS A 102 -5.82 -13.04 -0.50
C LYS A 102 -4.43 -13.34 -1.03
N ASP A 103 -4.26 -13.55 -2.33
CA ASP A 103 -2.96 -13.79 -2.95
C ASP A 103 -2.05 -12.55 -2.79
N PHE A 104 -2.59 -11.36 -3.01
CA PHE A 104 -1.88 -10.10 -2.79
C PHE A 104 -1.54 -9.86 -1.30
N SER A 105 -2.46 -10.19 -0.39
CA SER A 105 -2.18 -10.15 1.05
C SER A 105 -1.01 -11.07 1.43
N ALA A 106 -0.97 -12.29 0.89
CA ALA A 106 0.12 -13.24 1.11
C ALA A 106 1.45 -12.74 0.53
N PHE A 107 1.43 -12.14 -0.66
CA PHE A 107 2.60 -11.49 -1.26
C PHE A 107 3.18 -10.40 -0.36
N VAL A 108 2.35 -9.42 0.03
CA VAL A 108 2.79 -8.32 0.90
C VAL A 108 3.30 -8.86 2.23
N LYS A 109 2.64 -9.88 2.80
CA LYS A 109 3.05 -10.48 4.07
C LYS A 109 4.42 -11.16 3.95
N THR A 110 4.67 -11.85 2.84
CA THR A 110 5.94 -12.55 2.59
C THR A 110 7.11 -11.57 2.52
N PHE A 111 6.90 -10.41 1.91
CA PHE A 111 7.95 -9.41 1.69
C PHE A 111 7.86 -8.18 2.59
N ALA A 112 7.04 -8.20 3.65
CA ALA A 112 6.76 -7.03 4.49
C ALA A 112 8.03 -6.34 5.01
N ALA A 113 9.00 -7.11 5.52
CA ALA A 113 10.27 -6.57 6.01
C ALA A 113 11.12 -5.94 4.89
N VAL A 114 11.05 -6.49 3.68
CA VAL A 114 11.73 -5.93 2.50
C VAL A 114 11.06 -4.64 2.08
N PHE A 115 9.74 -4.62 1.95
CA PHE A 115 8.98 -3.42 1.53
C PHE A 115 9.02 -2.29 2.56
N HIS A 116 9.20 -2.62 3.83
CA HIS A 116 9.40 -1.62 4.87
C HIS A 116 10.71 -0.82 4.64
N SER A 117 11.79 -1.50 4.23
CA SER A 117 13.09 -0.86 3.99
C SER A 117 13.27 -0.38 2.54
N HIS A 118 12.62 -1.06 1.60
CA HIS A 118 12.80 -0.95 0.15
C HIS A 118 11.46 -1.07 -0.59
N PRO A 119 10.55 -0.11 -0.41
CA PRO A 119 9.21 -0.16 -1.03
C PRO A 119 9.25 -0.16 -2.57
N GLU A 120 10.29 0.43 -3.18
CA GLU A 120 10.53 0.41 -4.63
C GLU A 120 10.68 -1.01 -5.22
N LEU A 121 10.97 -2.02 -4.39
CA LEU A 121 11.12 -3.40 -4.83
C LEU A 121 9.79 -4.13 -5.02
N VAL A 122 8.64 -3.52 -4.67
CA VAL A 122 7.31 -4.15 -4.83
C VAL A 122 7.08 -4.65 -6.25
N ILE A 123 7.29 -3.80 -7.26
CA ILE A 123 7.09 -4.17 -8.67
C ILE A 123 8.06 -5.29 -9.09
N GLN A 124 9.32 -5.20 -8.65
CA GLN A 124 10.33 -6.21 -8.97
C GLN A 124 9.99 -7.56 -8.35
N GLN A 125 9.56 -7.61 -7.09
CA GLN A 125 9.18 -8.85 -6.43
C GLN A 125 7.91 -9.45 -7.03
N ALA A 126 6.95 -8.61 -7.42
CA ALA A 126 5.75 -9.07 -8.11
C ALA A 126 6.09 -9.72 -9.47
N ALA A 127 7.03 -9.16 -10.23
CA ALA A 127 7.49 -9.74 -11.49
C ALA A 127 8.22 -11.08 -11.34
N ASN A 128 8.76 -11.36 -10.15
CA ASN A 128 9.44 -12.62 -9.82
C ASN A 128 8.50 -13.69 -9.26
N MET A 129 7.22 -13.37 -9.03
CA MET A 129 6.24 -14.36 -8.60
C MET A 129 5.67 -15.15 -9.80
N PRO A 130 5.42 -16.45 -9.62
CA PRO A 130 4.89 -17.34 -10.66
C PRO A 130 3.42 -17.10 -10.98
#